data_AF-A0A1H7AVH7-F1
#
_entry.id   AF-A0A1H7AVH7-F1
#
_cell.length_a   1.000
_cell.length_b   1.000
_cell.length_c   1.000
_cell.angle_alpha   90.00
_cell.angle_beta   90.00
_cell.angle_gamma   90.00
#
_symmetry.space_group_name_H-M   'P 1'
#
loop_
_entity.id
_entity.type
_entity.pdbx_description
1 polymer ?
#
loop_
_entity_poly.entity_id
_entity_poly.type
_entity_poly.pdbx_seq_one_letter_code
_entity_poly.pdbx_strand_id
1 'polypeptide(L)'
;MSLIKSGDLSFDSFYLDNKEDLQRTFRIEIKELSKVLSVENGIYLPSTSFGKIMQASKPNYTLAYGRQKSEVNYIFSLIGYGNLISCLILDTSSIVIEEFS
;
A
#
# COMPACT_ATOMS: atom_id res chain seq x y z
N MET A 1 -1.36 -24.04 -3.16
CA MET A 1 -0.66 -23.30 -2.09
C MET A 1 0.17 -22.22 -2.76
N SER A 2 -0.28 -20.97 -2.74
CA SER A 2 0.39 -19.87 -3.46
C SER A 2 1.52 -19.30 -2.60
N LEU A 3 2.74 -19.26 -3.12
CA LEU A 3 3.88 -18.61 -2.48
C LEU A 3 3.67 -17.09 -2.55
N ILE A 4 3.45 -16.44 -1.42
CA ILE A 4 3.51 -14.98 -1.31
C ILE A 4 5.00 -14.60 -1.35
N LYS A 5 5.45 -13.96 -2.44
CA LYS A 5 6.80 -13.39 -2.53
C LYS A 5 6.87 -12.18 -1.60
N SER A 6 7.66 -12.28 -0.54
CA SER A 6 7.83 -11.26 0.51
C SER A 6 8.56 -9.97 0.07
N GLY A 7 8.91 -9.84 -1.21
CA GLY A 7 9.63 -8.67 -1.75
C GLY A 7 8.80 -7.40 -1.85
N ASP A 8 7.47 -7.50 -1.71
CA ASP A 8 6.52 -6.39 -1.94
C ASP A 8 5.89 -5.86 -0.63
N LEU A 9 6.50 -6.16 0.52
CA LEU A 9 6.00 -5.74 1.85
C LEU A 9 6.87 -4.64 2.45
N SER A 10 6.22 -3.59 2.95
CA SER A 10 6.85 -2.51 3.73
C SER A 10 6.19 -2.41 5.10
N PHE A 11 7.00 -2.19 6.14
CA PHE A 11 6.57 -2.03 7.53
C PHE A 11 7.05 -0.69 8.09
N ASP A 12 6.14 0.09 8.68
CA ASP A 12 6.53 1.24 9.49
C ASP A 12 7.02 0.77 10.87
N SER A 13 8.15 1.30 11.33
CA SER A 13 8.76 0.94 12.61
C SER A 13 8.00 1.57 13.79
N PHE A 14 6.91 0.95 14.23
CA PHE A 14 6.18 1.41 15.40
C PHE A 14 6.78 0.83 16.71
N TYR A 15 7.20 1.71 17.62
CA TYR A 15 7.58 1.35 18.98
C TYR A 15 6.33 1.13 19.83
N LEU A 16 6.14 -0.09 20.35
CA LEU A 16 4.97 -0.52 21.14
C LEU A 16 4.91 0.04 22.57
N ASP A 17 5.83 0.91 22.98
CA ASP A 17 6.04 1.29 24.39
C ASP A 17 5.44 2.66 24.78
N ASN A 18 4.69 3.30 23.88
CA ASN A 18 4.05 4.58 24.19
C ASN A 18 2.71 4.38 24.90
N LYS A 19 2.65 4.87 26.14
CA LYS A 19 1.46 4.96 27.03
C LYS A 19 0.39 5.95 26.54
N GLU A 20 0.28 6.18 25.24
CA GLU A 20 -0.81 6.98 24.67
C GLU A 20 -2.01 6.06 24.39
N ASP A 21 -3.23 6.60 24.47
CA ASP A 21 -4.46 5.85 24.20
C ASP A 21 -4.38 5.21 22.80
N LEU A 22 -4.07 3.91 22.79
CA LEU A 22 -3.95 3.10 21.59
C LEU A 22 -5.27 3.17 20.81
N GLN A 23 -5.31 3.85 19.66
CA GLN A 23 -6.41 3.69 18.71
C GLN A 23 -6.46 2.19 18.37
N ARG A 24 -7.45 1.50 18.93
CA ARG A 24 -7.65 0.06 18.75
C ARG A 24 -8.27 -0.27 17.40
N THR A 25 -8.53 0.73 16.56
CA THR A 25 -9.19 0.56 15.28
C THR A 25 -8.14 0.55 14.18
N PHE A 26 -7.94 -0.63 13.61
CA PHE A 26 -7.25 -0.78 12.35
C PHE A 26 -8.27 -0.79 11.21
N ARG A 27 -7.85 -0.27 10.06
CA ARG A 27 -8.65 -0.37 8.84
C ARG A 27 -7.82 -0.91 7.69
N ILE A 28 -8.49 -1.63 6.82
CA ILE A 28 -7.95 -2.00 5.51
C ILE A 28 -8.32 -0.89 4.53
N GLU A 29 -7.33 -0.43 3.77
CA GLU A 29 -7.52 0.50 2.67
C GLU A 29 -7.06 -0.16 1.37
N ILE A 30 -7.89 -0.10 0.34
CA ILE A 30 -7.54 -0.56 -1.00
C ILE A 30 -7.69 0.63 -1.94
N LYS A 31 -6.61 0.99 -2.62
CA LYS A 31 -6.58 2.10 -3.57
C LYS A 31 -6.14 1.63 -4.94
N GLU A 32 -6.86 2.06 -5.96
CA GLU A 32 -6.45 1.89 -7.34
C GLU A 32 -5.24 2.79 -7.64
N LEU A 33 -4.15 2.19 -8.11
CA LEU A 33 -2.88 2.89 -8.36
C LEU A 33 -3.04 3.96 -9.44
N SER A 34 -3.86 3.72 -10.45
CA SER A 34 -4.15 4.66 -11.55
C SER A 34 -4.76 6.00 -11.08
N LYS A 35 -5.40 6.02 -9.90
CA LYS A 35 -6.03 7.21 -9.33
C LYS A 35 -5.04 8.08 -8.55
N VAL A 36 -3.90 7.52 -8.15
CA VAL A 36 -2.93 8.18 -7.27
C VAL A 36 -1.56 8.36 -7.92
N LEU A 37 -1.24 7.57 -8.94
CA LEU A 37 -0.02 7.59 -9.72
C LEU A 37 -0.27 7.94 -11.17
N SER A 38 0.77 8.46 -11.81
CA SER A 38 0.78 8.67 -13.26
C SER A 38 1.19 7.37 -13.97
N VAL A 39 0.78 7.21 -15.23
CA VAL A 39 1.12 6.05 -16.06
C VAL A 39 1.65 6.54 -17.39
N GLU A 40 2.82 6.05 -17.78
CA GLU A 40 3.44 6.33 -19.08
C GLU A 40 3.90 5.01 -19.70
N ASN A 41 3.50 4.75 -20.95
CA ASN A 41 3.79 3.49 -21.65
C ASN A 41 3.43 2.22 -20.85
N GLY A 42 2.36 2.29 -20.05
CA GLY A 42 1.90 1.19 -19.20
C GLY A 42 2.64 1.06 -17.86
N ILE A 43 3.65 1.88 -17.59
CA ILE A 43 4.48 1.83 -16.38
C ILE A 43 4.05 2.91 -15.40
N TYR A 44 3.95 2.56 -14.11
CA TYR A 44 3.65 3.54 -13.07
C TYR A 44 4.83 4.46 -12.76
N LEU A 45 4.51 5.75 -12.70
CA LEU A 45 5.41 6.83 -12.33
C LEU A 45 4.83 7.60 -11.13
N PRO A 46 5.68 8.33 -10.39
CA PRO A 46 5.18 9.29 -9.40
C PRO A 46 4.17 10.25 -10.03
N SER A 47 3.15 10.66 -9.26
CA SER A 47 2.16 11.63 -9.73
C SER A 47 2.84 12.90 -10.27
N THR A 48 2.24 13.60 -11.24
CA THR A 48 2.75 14.90 -11.73
C THR A 48 2.93 15.96 -10.63
N SER A 49 2.20 15.84 -9.51
CA SER A 49 2.36 16.67 -8.31
C SER A 49 3.55 16.30 -7.40
N PHE A 50 4.34 15.28 -7.77
CA PHE A 50 5.39 14.69 -6.93
C PHE A 50 6.42 15.71 -6.45
N GLY A 51 6.82 16.66 -7.30
CA GLY A 51 7.77 17.73 -6.91
C GLY A 51 7.28 18.61 -5.76
N LYS A 52 5.95 18.78 -5.58
CA LYS A 52 5.34 19.49 -4.44
C LYS A 52 5.23 18.61 -3.19
N ILE A 53 5.35 17.29 -3.36
CA ILE A 53 5.07 16.26 -2.35
C ILE A 53 6.37 15.69 -1.75
N MET A 54 7.56 16.02 -2.26
CA MET A 54 8.84 15.59 -1.68
C MET A 54 9.03 15.93 -0.19
N GLN A 55 8.18 16.77 0.42
CA GLN A 55 8.15 16.99 1.86
C GLN A 55 7.42 15.90 2.67
N ALA A 56 6.67 15.01 2.01
CA ALA A 56 5.99 13.88 2.62
C ALA A 56 6.12 12.69 1.68
N SER A 57 7.05 11.77 1.96
CA SER A 57 7.09 10.46 1.33
C SER A 57 5.71 9.83 1.46
N LYS A 58 4.87 9.90 0.42
CA LYS A 58 3.54 9.30 0.44
C LYS A 58 3.73 7.82 0.73
N PRO A 59 3.18 7.30 1.83
CA PRO A 59 3.62 6.03 2.36
C PRO A 59 3.28 4.94 1.33
N ASN A 60 4.34 4.29 0.86
CA ASN A 60 4.33 3.01 0.14
C ASN A 60 3.91 2.99 -1.33
N TYR A 61 3.63 4.14 -1.97
CA TYR A 61 3.43 4.15 -3.43
C TYR A 61 4.71 3.89 -4.24
N THR A 62 5.86 4.03 -3.59
CA THR A 62 7.17 3.62 -4.15
C THR A 62 7.20 2.15 -4.55
N LEU A 63 6.39 1.29 -3.92
CA LEU A 63 6.27 -0.12 -4.27
C LEU A 63 5.84 -0.31 -5.73
N ALA A 64 4.98 0.58 -6.23
CA ALA A 64 4.42 0.49 -7.58
C ALA A 64 5.30 1.16 -8.65
N TYR A 65 6.29 1.98 -8.30
CA TYR A 65 7.10 2.70 -9.29
C TYR A 65 7.88 1.73 -10.18
N GLY A 66 7.81 1.94 -11.50
CA GLY A 66 8.48 1.06 -12.47
C GLY A 66 7.75 -0.26 -12.74
N ARG A 67 6.64 -0.56 -12.03
CA ARG A 67 5.82 -1.75 -12.29
C ARG A 67 4.90 -1.52 -13.48
N GLN A 68 4.61 -2.60 -14.20
CA GLN A 68 3.63 -2.60 -15.28
C GLN A 68 2.20 -2.58 -14.72
N LYS A 69 1.34 -1.75 -15.30
CA LYS A 69 -0.09 -1.70 -14.98
C LYS A 69 -0.79 -3.04 -15.24
N SER A 70 -0.29 -3.84 -16.18
CA SER A 70 -0.80 -5.20 -16.42
C SER A 70 -0.51 -6.19 -15.30
N GLU A 71 0.43 -5.87 -14.39
CA GLU A 71 0.86 -6.77 -13.31
C GLU A 71 0.29 -6.38 -11.95
N VAL A 72 0.00 -5.10 -11.73
CA VAL A 72 -0.51 -4.55 -10.47
C VAL A 72 -1.48 -3.40 -10.74
N ASN A 73 -2.63 -3.39 -10.07
CA ASN A 73 -3.63 -2.31 -10.22
C ASN A 73 -3.99 -1.62 -8.92
N TYR A 74 -3.75 -2.28 -7.79
CA TYR A 74 -4.12 -1.75 -6.49
C TYR A 74 -2.97 -1.84 -5.49
N ILE A 75 -3.02 -0.95 -4.51
CA ILE A 75 -2.27 -1.08 -3.27
C ILE A 75 -3.26 -1.37 -2.15
N PHE A 76 -2.98 -2.45 -1.42
CA PHE A 76 -3.64 -2.81 -0.19
C PHE A 76 -2.79 -2.32 0.97
N SER A 77 -3.41 -1.69 1.96
CA SER A 77 -2.73 -1.19 3.15
C SER A 77 -3.52 -1.53 4.42
N LEU A 78 -2.80 -2.01 5.45
CA LEU A 78 -3.30 -2.05 6.82
C LEU A 78 -2.89 -0.76 7.52
N ILE A 79 -3.88 0.02 7.95
CA ILE A 79 -3.67 1.36 8.52
C ILE A 79 -4.12 1.36 9.98
N GLY A 80 -3.24 1.86 10.86
CA GLY A 80 -3.54 2.22 12.25
C GLY A 80 -3.12 3.66 12.51
N TYR A 81 -2.11 3.86 13.37
CA TYR A 81 -1.41 5.14 13.54
C TYR A 81 -0.68 5.65 12.28
N GLY A 82 -0.37 4.74 11.37
CA GLY A 82 0.27 4.97 10.07
C GLY A 82 0.06 3.74 9.18
N ASN A 83 0.83 3.63 8.10
CA ASN A 83 0.76 2.46 7.24
C ASN A 83 1.59 1.33 7.84
N LEU A 84 0.92 0.38 8.49
CA LEU A 84 1.59 -0.75 9.14
C LEU A 84 2.14 -1.75 8.13
N ILE A 85 1.31 -2.07 7.12
CA ILE A 85 1.65 -3.01 6.06
C ILE A 85 1.10 -2.44 4.77
N SER A 86 1.85 -2.59 3.67
CA SER A 86 1.32 -2.37 2.33
C SER A 86 1.85 -3.40 1.35
N CYS A 87 1.01 -3.81 0.42
CA CYS A 87 1.36 -4.70 -0.68
C CYS A 87 0.62 -4.34 -1.97
N LEU A 88 1.15 -4.78 -3.09
CA LEU A 88 0.51 -4.61 -4.40
C LEU A 88 -0.33 -5.83 -4.73
N ILE A 89 -1.51 -5.56 -5.29
CA ILE A 89 -2.40 -6.62 -5.78
C ILE A 89 -2.86 -6.27 -7.20
N LEU A 90 -3.02 -7.30 -8.03
CA LEU A 90 -3.51 -7.15 -9.39
C LEU A 90 -5.02 -6.93 -9.44
N ASP A 91 -5.76 -7.65 -8.59
CA ASP A 91 -7.22 -7.64 -8.56
C ASP A 91 -7.73 -7.82 -7.13
N THR A 92 -8.78 -7.08 -6.79
CA THR A 92 -9.52 -7.20 -5.53
C THR A 92 -10.23 -8.55 -5.36
N SER A 93 -10.51 -9.27 -6.45
CA SER A 93 -11.04 -10.64 -6.40
C SER A 93 -10.11 -11.62 -5.67
N SER A 94 -8.83 -11.25 -5.50
CA SER A 94 -7.85 -12.02 -4.73
C SER A 94 -7.99 -11.87 -3.21
N ILE A 95 -8.92 -11.05 -2.71
CA ILE A 95 -9.13 -10.81 -1.28
C ILE A 95 -10.36 -11.59 -0.82
N VAL A 96 -10.17 -12.42 0.20
CA VAL A 96 -11.24 -13.15 0.88
C VAL A 96 -11.27 -12.71 2.34
N ILE A 97 -12.48 -12.43 2.85
CA ILE A 97 -12.70 -12.16 4.28
C ILE A 97 -13.15 -13.48 4.91
N GLU A 98 -12.35 -13.99 5.84
CA GLU A 98 -12.69 -15.17 6.63
C GLU A 98 -12.95 -14.73 8.07
N GLU A 99 -14.12 -15.08 8.59
CA GLU A 99 -14.45 -14.90 10.00
C GLU A 99 -13.99 -16.13 10.77
N PHE A 100 -13.12 -15.92 11.75
CA PHE A 100 -12.69 -16.98 12.66
C PHE A 100 -13.56 -16.93 13.92
N SER A 101 -14.30 -18.01 14.15
CA SER A 101 -15.11 -18.26 15.35
C SER A 101 -14.30 -18.87 16.49
#